data_AF-A0A4Z2EAZ7-F1
#
_entry.id   AF-A0A4Z2EAZ7-F1
#
_cell.length_a   1.000
_cell.length_b   1.000
_cell.length_c   1.000
_cell.angle_alpha   90.00
_cell.angle_beta   90.00
_cell.angle_gamma   90.00
#
_symmetry.space_group_name_H-M   'P 1'
#
loop_
_entity.id
_entity.type
_entity.pdbx_description
1 polymer ?
#
loop_
_entity_poly.entity_id
_entity_poly.type
_entity_poly.pdbx_seq_one_letter_code
_entity_poly.pdbx_strand_id
1 'polypeptide(L)'
;MDISGCRSADLIVQPTIDEDECTSTCPVMIDKDQDSFVVGCGPWDICVGNNECTPFTRVCTVMGSTVIDFFNTVHAVPDLCAYTMLENFETQVSVDFQERHLEDVPYLTNMTVFMKAASKTINMGPGGVVWVSCSNRV
;
A
#
# COMPACT_ATOMS: atom_id res chain seq x y z
N MET A 1 -4.10 -21.11 0.80
CA MET A 1 -5.01 -20.72 -0.30
C MET A 1 -4.92 -19.22 -0.40
N ASP A 2 -4.14 -18.73 -1.37
CA ASP A 2 -4.03 -17.30 -1.65
C ASP A 2 -5.17 -16.86 -2.56
N ILE A 3 -6.00 -15.94 -2.06
CA ILE A 3 -7.03 -15.23 -2.82
C ILE A 3 -6.54 -13.79 -2.97
N SER A 4 -5.63 -13.58 -3.91
CA SER A 4 -5.23 -12.25 -4.39
C SER A 4 -5.69 -12.10 -5.84
N GLY A 5 -6.98 -11.86 -6.02
CA GLY A 5 -7.60 -11.59 -7.32
C GLY A 5 -9.12 -11.51 -7.26
N CYS A 6 -9.70 -10.51 -7.93
CA CYS A 6 -11.14 -10.44 -8.16
C CYS A 6 -11.58 -11.57 -9.10
N ARG A 7 -12.66 -12.28 -8.76
CA ARG A 7 -13.25 -13.32 -9.62
C ARG A 7 -14.54 -12.78 -10.24
N SER A 8 -14.67 -12.97 -11.54
CA SER A 8 -15.95 -12.82 -12.26
C SER A 8 -16.23 -14.15 -12.95
N ALA A 9 -17.41 -14.73 -12.71
CA ALA A 9 -17.85 -16.02 -13.25
C ALA A 9 -16.80 -17.16 -13.15
N ASP A 10 -16.20 -17.33 -11.96
CA ASP A 10 -15.23 -18.39 -11.61
C ASP A 10 -13.88 -18.39 -12.33
N LEU A 11 -13.60 -17.37 -13.15
CA LEU A 11 -12.28 -17.18 -13.74
C LEU A 11 -11.42 -16.25 -12.87
N ILE A 12 -10.12 -16.58 -12.76
CA ILE A 12 -9.13 -15.66 -12.18
C ILE A 12 -8.88 -14.59 -13.23
N VAL A 13 -9.45 -13.40 -13.02
CA VAL A 13 -9.27 -12.27 -13.92
C VAL A 13 -8.07 -11.49 -13.38
N GLN A 14 -7.00 -11.36 -14.18
CA GLN A 14 -6.02 -10.30 -13.93
C GLN A 14 -6.79 -8.97 -13.94
N PRO A 15 -6.47 -7.99 -13.06
CA PRO A 15 -7.02 -6.66 -13.18
C PRO A 15 -6.56 -6.09 -14.53
N THR A 16 -7.35 -6.37 -15.55
CA THR A 16 -7.22 -5.84 -16.87
C THR A 16 -8.12 -4.63 -16.76
N ILE A 17 -7.49 -3.46 -16.72
CA ILE A 17 -8.21 -2.21 -16.90
C ILE A 17 -8.92 -2.40 -18.25
N ASP A 18 -10.24 -2.52 -18.22
CA ASP A 18 -11.03 -2.68 -19.42
C ASP A 18 -10.93 -1.35 -20.17
N GLU A 19 -10.09 -1.30 -21.21
CA GLU A 19 -9.81 -0.09 -21.97
C GLU A 19 -11.09 0.50 -22.60
N ASP A 20 -12.12 -0.32 -22.80
CA ASP A 20 -13.39 0.07 -23.43
C ASP A 20 -14.47 0.57 -22.44
N GLU A 21 -14.30 0.44 -21.11
CA GLU A 21 -15.16 1.10 -20.11
C GLU A 21 -14.61 2.46 -19.62
N CYS A 22 -13.39 2.83 -20.02
CA CYS A 22 -12.80 4.14 -19.74
C CYS A 22 -13.19 5.21 -20.78
N THR A 23 -14.50 5.45 -21.00
CA THR A 23 -14.96 6.72 -21.60
C THR A 23 -14.89 7.88 -20.59
N SER A 24 -13.72 8.11 -20.01
CA SER A 24 -13.44 9.23 -19.12
C SER A 24 -12.11 9.87 -19.54
N THR A 25 -12.18 10.73 -20.54
CA THR A 25 -11.04 11.35 -21.21
C THR A 25 -10.03 11.99 -20.26
N CYS A 26 -8.79 11.48 -20.32
CA CYS A 26 -7.56 12.24 -20.13
C CYS A 26 -6.53 11.84 -21.22
N PRO A 27 -6.70 12.22 -22.51
CA PRO A 27 -5.65 12.01 -23.50
C PRO A 27 -4.76 13.25 -23.62
N VAL A 28 -3.44 13.04 -23.56
CA VAL A 28 -2.46 13.97 -24.10
C VAL A 28 -2.22 13.58 -25.56
N MET A 29 -2.70 14.39 -26.50
CA MET A 29 -2.20 14.41 -27.87
C MET A 29 -2.05 15.87 -28.28
N ILE A 30 -0.82 16.24 -28.65
CA ILE A 30 -0.49 17.54 -29.24
C ILE A 30 -1.06 17.52 -30.66
N ASP A 31 -2.07 18.34 -30.93
CA ASP A 31 -2.39 18.74 -32.31
C ASP A 31 -2.65 20.24 -32.38
N LYS A 32 -2.20 20.85 -33.48
CA LYS A 32 -1.90 22.30 -33.57
C LYS A 32 -3.08 23.20 -33.92
N ASP A 33 -4.30 22.71 -33.80
CA ASP A 33 -5.49 23.48 -34.11
C ASP A 33 -6.63 23.01 -33.21
N GLN A 34 -7.32 23.97 -32.59
CA GLN A 34 -8.54 23.83 -31.79
C GLN A 34 -8.39 23.90 -30.25
N ASP A 35 -9.05 24.92 -29.73
CA ASP A 35 -9.12 25.38 -28.35
C ASP A 35 -9.91 24.41 -27.46
N SER A 36 -9.22 23.44 -26.86
CA SER A 36 -9.75 22.65 -25.74
C SER A 36 -8.65 22.43 -24.70
N PHE A 37 -8.75 23.15 -23.58
CA PHE A 37 -7.80 23.08 -22.47
C PHE A 37 -8.03 21.81 -21.65
N VAL A 38 -7.20 20.79 -21.86
CA VAL A 38 -7.20 19.55 -21.08
C VAL A 38 -6.22 19.70 -19.93
N VAL A 39 -6.68 19.52 -18.70
CA VAL A 39 -5.84 19.46 -17.50
C VAL A 39 -5.13 18.12 -17.50
N GLY A 40 -3.82 18.10 -17.80
CA GLY A 40 -2.99 16.94 -17.51
C GLY A 40 -2.92 16.74 -15.99
N CYS A 41 -3.31 15.57 -15.51
CA CYS A 41 -3.13 15.21 -14.10
C CYS A 41 -1.64 15.22 -13.74
N GLY A 42 -1.33 15.60 -12.50
CA GLY A 42 0.04 15.58 -12.02
C GLY A 42 0.63 14.16 -12.07
N PRO A 43 1.97 14.01 -11.96
CA PRO A 43 2.62 12.69 -11.98
C PRO A 43 2.11 11.69 -10.94
N TRP A 44 1.38 12.17 -9.93
CA TRP A 44 0.88 11.41 -8.80
C TRP A 44 -0.63 11.51 -8.63
N ASP A 45 -1.37 11.93 -9.65
CA ASP A 45 -2.83 12.00 -9.61
C ASP A 45 -3.45 11.01 -10.60
N ILE A 46 -4.63 10.49 -10.26
CA ILE A 46 -5.45 9.66 -11.15
C ILE A 46 -6.64 10.49 -11.66
N CYS A 47 -6.89 10.37 -12.97
CA CYS A 47 -8.06 10.93 -13.63
C CYS A 47 -9.31 10.09 -13.27
N VAL A 48 -10.29 10.71 -12.61
CA VAL A 48 -11.54 10.04 -12.22
C VAL A 48 -12.71 10.40 -13.14
N GLY A 49 -12.41 11.07 -14.26
CA GLY A 49 -13.39 11.60 -15.22
C GLY A 49 -13.73 13.07 -14.97
N ASN A 50 -14.50 13.68 -15.89
CA ASN A 50 -14.92 15.08 -15.84
C ASN A 50 -13.78 16.13 -15.65
N ASN A 51 -12.58 15.85 -16.16
CA ASN A 51 -11.37 16.67 -15.92
C ASN A 51 -10.98 16.81 -14.44
N GLU A 52 -11.41 15.87 -13.59
CA GLU A 52 -11.05 15.84 -12.18
C GLU A 52 -9.89 14.86 -11.95
N CYS A 53 -8.85 15.37 -11.27
CA CYS A 53 -7.68 14.61 -10.86
C CYS A 53 -7.74 14.42 -9.34
N THR A 54 -7.56 13.19 -8.89
CA THR A 54 -7.50 12.87 -7.45
C THR A 54 -6.10 12.41 -7.08
N PRO A 55 -5.57 12.78 -5.90
CA PRO A 55 -4.27 12.32 -5.47
C PRO A 55 -4.23 10.79 -5.41
N PHE A 56 -3.25 10.19 -6.08
CA PHE A 56 -3.00 8.77 -5.95
C PHE A 56 -2.54 8.48 -4.52
N THR A 57 -3.37 7.77 -3.78
CA THR A 57 -2.99 7.31 -2.44
C THR A 57 -2.00 6.17 -2.61
N ARG A 58 -0.73 6.42 -2.26
CA ARG A 58 0.28 5.37 -2.27
C ARG A 58 0.04 4.43 -1.11
N VAL A 59 -0.05 3.14 -1.42
CA VAL A 59 -0.23 2.08 -0.43
C VAL A 59 1.02 1.21 -0.43
N CYS A 60 1.51 0.90 0.77
CA CYS A 60 2.46 -0.18 0.99
C CYS A 60 1.69 -1.35 1.60
N THR A 61 1.91 -2.55 1.08
CA THR A 61 1.24 -3.77 1.54
C THR A 61 2.26 -4.75 2.07
N VAL A 62 2.04 -5.27 3.28
CA VAL A 62 2.84 -6.35 3.86
C VAL A 62 1.93 -7.56 4.05
N MET A 63 2.27 -8.68 3.43
CA MET A 63 1.47 -9.91 3.47
C MET A 63 2.38 -11.13 3.52
N GLY A 64 2.24 -11.96 4.56
CA GLY A 64 3.07 -13.16 4.73
C GLY A 64 4.55 -12.79 4.83
N SER A 65 5.34 -13.26 3.87
CA SER A 65 6.77 -12.98 3.67
C SER A 65 7.05 -11.96 2.55
N THR A 66 6.03 -11.25 2.07
CA THR A 66 6.14 -10.37 0.90
C THR A 66 5.76 -8.92 1.25
N VAL A 67 6.53 -7.98 0.70
CA VAL A 67 6.27 -6.54 0.78
C VAL A 67 6.04 -6.01 -0.62
N ILE A 68 4.97 -5.26 -0.82
CA ILE A 68 4.70 -4.47 -2.02
C ILE A 68 4.88 -3.01 -1.61
N ASP A 69 5.93 -2.37 -2.14
CA ASP A 69 6.24 -0.99 -1.77
C ASP A 69 5.30 0.03 -2.42
N PHE A 70 5.48 1.31 -2.07
CA PHE A 70 4.68 2.44 -2.57
C PHE A 70 4.80 2.70 -4.08
N PHE A 71 5.67 1.97 -4.78
CA PHE A 71 5.90 2.02 -6.23
C PHE A 71 5.49 0.70 -6.90
N ASN A 72 4.74 -0.15 -6.19
CA ASN A 72 4.30 -1.47 -6.63
C ASN A 72 5.45 -2.45 -6.91
N THR A 73 6.64 -2.23 -6.34
CA THR A 73 7.73 -3.20 -6.43
C THR A 73 7.54 -4.27 -5.38
N VAL A 74 7.68 -5.53 -5.80
CA VAL A 74 7.54 -6.69 -4.93
C VAL A 74 8.90 -7.08 -4.36
N HIS A 75 8.98 -7.18 -3.03
CA HIS A 75 10.17 -7.58 -2.29
C HIS A 75 9.85 -8.82 -1.45
N ALA A 76 10.74 -9.81 -1.48
CA ALA A 76 10.68 -10.95 -0.58
C ALA A 76 11.44 -10.63 0.71
N VAL A 77 10.86 -10.98 1.85
CA VAL A 77 11.52 -10.86 3.16
C VAL A 77 12.48 -12.04 3.32
N PRO A 78 13.78 -11.80 3.51
CA PRO A 78 14.78 -12.86 3.49
C PRO A 78 14.95 -13.59 4.82
N ASP A 79 14.50 -12.99 5.93
CA ASP A 79 14.80 -13.47 7.28
C ASP A 79 13.69 -13.11 8.30
N LEU A 80 13.91 -13.54 9.55
CA LEU A 80 12.99 -13.36 10.66
C LEU A 80 13.26 -12.06 11.45
N CYS A 81 13.87 -11.05 10.81
CA CYS A 81 14.20 -9.80 11.48
C CYS A 81 12.99 -8.86 11.54
N ALA A 82 13.13 -7.84 12.40
CA ALA A 82 12.25 -6.69 12.40
C ALA A 82 12.68 -5.68 11.33
N TYR A 83 11.72 -5.07 10.64
CA TYR A 83 11.96 -4.10 9.58
C TYR A 83 11.16 -2.83 9.82
N THR A 84 11.78 -1.68 9.59
CA THR A 84 11.09 -0.38 9.51
C THR A 84 10.51 -0.22 8.11
N MET A 85 9.19 -0.24 7.99
CA MET A 85 8.48 -0.13 6.71
C MET A 85 8.22 1.30 6.30
N LEU A 86 8.02 2.18 7.28
CA LEU A 86 7.80 3.60 7.06
C LEU A 86 8.45 4.38 8.19
N GLU A 87 9.18 5.43 7.85
CA GLU A 87 9.69 6.38 8.83
C GLU A 87 9.59 7.79 8.29
N ASN A 88 9.00 8.68 9.08
CA ASN A 88 9.01 10.12 8.84
C ASN A 88 9.24 10.88 10.15
N PHE A 89 9.03 12.19 10.14
CA PHE A 89 9.26 13.06 11.29
C PHE A 89 8.31 12.79 12.46
N GLU A 90 7.13 12.25 12.19
CA GLU A 90 6.05 12.08 13.18
C GLU A 90 5.86 10.63 13.62
N THR A 91 6.10 9.69 12.71
CA THR A 91 5.70 8.29 12.86
C THR A 91 6.78 7.36 12.32
N GLN A 92 6.93 6.22 12.99
CA GLN A 92 7.66 5.06 12.49
C GLN A 92 6.74 3.85 12.54
N VAL A 93 6.71 3.08 11.47
CA VAL A 93 5.99 1.82 11.38
C VAL A 93 7.02 0.71 11.20
N SER A 94 7.03 -0.23 12.12
CA SER A 94 7.88 -1.41 12.09
C SER A 94 7.04 -2.68 12.08
N VAL A 95 7.56 -3.73 11.48
CA VAL A 95 6.91 -5.04 11.47
C VAL A 95 7.93 -6.12 11.83
N ASP A 96 7.45 -7.14 12.53
CA ASP A 96 8.24 -8.26 12.98
C ASP A 96 7.83 -9.54 12.23
N PHE A 97 8.81 -10.23 11.68
CA PHE A 97 8.62 -11.53 11.03
C PHE A 97 9.11 -12.64 11.95
N GLN A 98 8.30 -13.68 12.14
CA GLN A 98 8.70 -14.89 12.86
C GLN A 98 8.22 -16.13 12.11
N GLU A 99 8.77 -17.29 12.44
CA GLU A 99 8.34 -18.56 11.87
C GLU A 99 6.89 -18.87 12.26
N ARG A 100 6.12 -19.41 11.29
CA ARG A 100 4.78 -19.92 11.56
C ARG A 100 4.59 -21.28 10.88
N HIS A 101 4.64 -22.33 11.68
CA HIS A 101 4.32 -23.74 11.34
C HIS A 101 5.14 -24.44 10.23
N LEU A 102 5.73 -23.74 9.26
CA LEU A 102 6.79 -24.24 8.37
C LEU A 102 8.08 -23.49 8.68
N GLU A 103 9.13 -24.24 9.03
CA GLU A 103 10.41 -23.75 9.60
C GLU A 103 11.25 -22.84 8.67
N ASP A 104 10.76 -22.47 7.47
CA ASP A 104 11.59 -21.79 6.46
C ASP A 104 10.93 -20.54 5.82
N VAL A 105 9.81 -20.04 6.35
CA VAL A 105 9.13 -18.87 5.76
C VAL A 105 8.84 -17.77 6.80
N PRO A 106 9.37 -16.54 6.61
CA PRO A 106 9.06 -15.42 7.50
C PRO A 106 7.58 -15.07 7.41
N TYR A 107 6.92 -14.96 8.55
CA TYR A 107 5.51 -14.60 8.61
C TYR A 107 5.32 -13.35 9.47
N LEU A 108 4.58 -12.37 8.95
CA LEU A 108 4.22 -11.16 9.69
C LEU A 108 3.49 -11.52 11.00
N THR A 109 4.09 -11.19 12.13
CA THR A 109 3.53 -11.49 13.46
C THR A 109 3.00 -10.27 14.16
N ASN A 110 3.83 -9.23 14.26
CA ASN A 110 3.47 -7.99 14.93
C ASN A 110 3.73 -6.79 14.01
N MET A 111 2.91 -5.77 14.20
CA MET A 111 3.11 -4.45 13.62
C MET A 111 3.12 -3.42 14.74
N THR A 112 4.10 -2.54 14.70
CA THR A 112 4.33 -1.51 15.71
C THR A 112 4.27 -0.15 15.05
N VAL A 113 3.42 0.74 15.56
CA VAL A 113 3.36 2.14 15.17
C VAL A 113 3.89 2.97 16.33
N PHE A 114 5.05 3.59 16.14
CA PHE A 114 5.64 4.52 17.07
C PHE A 114 5.32 5.95 16.66
N MET A 115 4.57 6.66 17.51
CA MET A 115 4.24 8.07 17.35
C MET A 115 5.30 8.90 18.07
N LYS A 116 6.25 9.48 17.32
CA LYS A 116 7.43 10.19 17.84
C LYS A 116 7.04 11.38 18.72
N ALA A 117 6.11 12.22 18.25
CA ALA A 117 5.67 13.42 18.97
C ALA A 117 5.04 13.10 20.33
N ALA A 118 4.29 12.00 20.42
CA ALA A 118 3.60 11.59 21.64
C ALA A 118 4.44 10.64 22.52
N SER A 119 5.57 10.13 22.00
CA SER A 119 6.31 9.03 22.62
C SER A 119 5.40 7.85 23.01
N LYS A 120 4.49 7.50 22.10
CA LYS A 120 3.51 6.42 22.27
C LYS A 120 3.74 5.34 21.24
N THR A 121 3.47 4.11 21.65
CA THR A 121 3.58 2.94 20.78
C THR A 121 2.25 2.21 20.73
N ILE A 122 1.80 1.89 19.53
CA ILE A 122 0.65 1.02 19.28
C ILE A 122 1.20 -0.27 18.70
N ASN A 123 0.97 -1.39 19.37
CA ASN A 123 1.35 -2.72 18.92
C ASN A 123 0.09 -3.47 18.47
N MET A 124 0.16 -4.09 17.31
CA MET A 124 -0.90 -4.91 16.73
C MET A 124 -0.33 -6.30 16.50
N GLY A 125 -0.89 -7.28 17.20
CA GLY A 125 -0.48 -8.68 17.13
C GLY A 125 -1.54 -9.58 16.50
N PRO A 126 -1.27 -10.90 16.45
CA PRO A 126 -2.16 -11.87 15.84
C PRO A 126 -3.52 -11.92 16.56
N GLY A 127 -4.57 -12.28 15.82
CA GLY A 127 -5.90 -12.48 16.40
C GLY A 127 -6.63 -11.19 16.81
N GLY A 128 -6.19 -10.03 16.32
CA GLY A 128 -6.82 -8.74 16.61
C GLY A 128 -6.43 -8.15 17.97
N VAL A 129 -5.34 -8.64 18.56
CA VAL A 129 -4.82 -8.14 19.83
C VAL A 129 -4.10 -6.80 19.61
N VAL A 130 -4.51 -5.76 20.31
CA VAL A 130 -3.92 -4.41 20.21
C VAL A 130 -3.51 -3.91 21.60
N TRP A 131 -2.28 -3.42 21.73
CA TRP A 131 -1.75 -2.85 22.96
C TRP A 131 -1.25 -1.43 22.72
N VAL A 132 -1.51 -0.53 23.65
CA VAL A 132 -0.98 0.84 23.62
C VAL A 132 -0.05 1.04 24.80
N SER A 133 1.20 1.37 24.52
CA SER A 133 2.20 1.71 25.54
C SER A 133 2.33 3.22 25.63
N CYS A 134 2.03 3.77 26.81
CA CYS A 134 2.34 5.15 27.16
C CYS A 134 3.71 5.17 27.84
N SER A 135 4.70 5.84 27.24
CA SER A 135 5.96 6.07 27.94
C SER A 135 5.72 7.10 29.05
N ASN A 136 5.70 6.66 30.31
CA ASN A 136 5.73 7.59 31.45
C ASN A 136 7.09 8.28 31.44
N ARG A 137 7.11 9.58 31.12
CA ARG A 137 8.24 10.43 31.52
C ARG A 137 8.20 10.56 33.04
N VAL A 138 9.23 10.03 33.70
CA VAL A 138 9.63 10.42 35.07
C VAL A 138 10.35 11.75 34.98
#